data_AF-A0A9C6WJN1-F1
#
_entry.id   AF-A0A9C6WJN1-F1
#
_cell.length_a   1.000
_cell.length_b   1.000
_cell.length_c   1.000
_cell.angle_alpha   90.00
_cell.angle_beta   90.00
_cell.angle_gamma   90.00
#
_symmetry.space_group_name_H-M   'P 1'
#
loop_
_entity.id
_entity.type
_entity.pdbx_description
1 polymer ?
#
loop_
_entity_poly.entity_id
_entity_poly.type
_entity_poly.pdbx_seq_one_letter_code
_entity_poly.pdbx_strand_id
1 'polypeptide(L)'
;MATTKITLLPLYEKIWEKHKFSRFMDSITLLLLLMLLSYRLCSLYNFFTLPSFLALLCESWFTFTFLTTISTKWTPSHTRTYLNRLFLRVPHLPPVDLFVTTADPVLEPPIITVNTVLSLLALDYPSNKLSCYVSDDGCSPHTFYALVEASKFAKLWVPFCKKFNVQVRAPFRYFSGDSKAYNSDIPGFKQQRLKMKEEYELLCQKIQNADKKSIPCELVDEFADFSETQQRNHPTIVKVIWENKEGVSNGVPHLIYISREKRPEHPHHYKAGAMNVLTRVSGLLTNAPFMLNVDCDMYVNNPEVVLHALCILLDSNGEKEVAFVQCPQRFYDAVKDDAFGNQQVALPLYIGSGFAGLQGIIYAGTNCFHRRKVIYGKSPDLDIQNGNKDHVFINGILSEKEKTKTFGNSKGFVKSAASALEQKTFVSNDNSIHLDHEEVNKVSSCEYEYNTAWGKQVGWIYGSTSEDVLTGLRFHTKGWRSEFCTTDPIAFRGCSPQDSIGQMAQHKRWSSGLLEIFLSKHCPIFGTLFGKLQLRECLAYIWITTWALRSVPEICYALLPAYCIITNSTFLPNQVYGYQLHWY
;
A
#
# COMPACT_ATOMS: atom_id res chain seq x y z
N MET A 1 37.78 12.99 -12.21
CA MET A 1 36.85 14.00 -12.76
C MET A 1 35.60 13.42 -13.39
N ALA A 2 35.66 12.33 -14.19
CA ALA A 2 34.46 11.71 -14.77
C ALA A 2 33.56 11.00 -13.73
N THR A 3 34.15 10.26 -12.79
CA THR A 3 33.44 9.61 -11.66
C THR A 3 32.78 10.61 -10.72
N THR A 4 33.42 11.76 -10.48
CA THR A 4 32.91 12.84 -9.63
C THR A 4 31.69 13.58 -10.23
N LYS A 5 31.51 13.56 -11.56
CA LYS A 5 30.31 14.14 -12.20
C LYS A 5 29.11 13.18 -12.16
N ILE A 6 29.35 11.86 -12.18
CA ILE A 6 28.26 10.86 -12.15
C ILE A 6 27.61 10.79 -10.77
N THR A 7 28.37 11.01 -9.69
CA THR A 7 27.83 11.02 -8.32
C THR A 7 26.90 12.19 -8.03
N LEU A 8 26.79 13.19 -8.90
CA LEU A 8 25.86 14.33 -8.80
C LEU A 8 24.58 14.16 -9.64
N LEU A 9 24.53 13.18 -10.55
CA LEU A 9 23.36 12.97 -11.40
C LEU A 9 22.18 12.40 -10.60
N PRO A 10 20.93 12.79 -10.86
CA PRO A 10 19.80 12.30 -10.09
C PRO A 10 19.63 10.78 -10.24
N LEU A 11 19.21 10.10 -9.18
CA LEU A 11 18.96 8.64 -9.18
C LEU A 11 17.64 8.30 -9.88
N TYR A 12 16.72 9.26 -9.97
CA TYR A 12 15.49 9.16 -10.71
C TYR A 12 15.12 10.49 -11.35
N GLU A 13 14.29 10.44 -12.39
CA GLU A 13 13.67 11.62 -12.98
C GLU A 13 12.16 11.44 -13.06
N LYS A 14 11.45 12.56 -12.99
CA LYS A 14 10.00 12.62 -13.17
C LYS A 14 9.71 13.17 -14.56
N ILE A 15 9.06 12.35 -15.38
CA ILE A 15 8.75 12.65 -16.77
C ILE A 15 7.29 13.06 -16.85
N TRP A 16 7.05 14.24 -17.43
CA TRP A 16 5.71 14.81 -17.59
C TRP A 16 5.14 14.51 -18.96
N GLU A 17 3.94 13.95 -18.98
CA GLU A 17 3.24 13.64 -20.21
C GLU A 17 2.46 14.85 -20.74
N LYS A 18 2.54 15.07 -22.05
CA LYS A 18 1.90 16.20 -22.73
C LYS A 18 0.61 15.74 -23.43
N HIS A 19 -0.50 15.70 -22.69
CA HIS A 19 -1.82 15.38 -23.25
C HIS A 19 -2.58 16.62 -23.71
N LYS A 20 -2.00 17.39 -24.65
CA LYS A 20 -2.57 18.68 -25.10
C LYS A 20 -4.00 18.54 -25.65
N PHE A 21 -4.24 17.56 -26.52
CA PHE A 21 -5.56 17.33 -27.11
C PHE A 21 -6.59 16.91 -26.07
N SER A 22 -6.27 15.94 -25.20
CA SER A 22 -7.17 15.53 -24.11
C SER A 22 -7.51 16.71 -23.20
N ARG A 23 -6.51 17.50 -22.76
CA ARG A 23 -6.75 18.68 -21.91
C ARG A 23 -7.68 19.69 -22.57
N PHE A 24 -7.50 19.94 -23.86
CA PHE A 24 -8.37 20.83 -24.62
C PHE A 24 -9.82 20.32 -24.66
N MET A 25 -10.02 19.05 -24.99
CA MET A 25 -11.35 18.41 -25.01
C MET A 25 -12.00 18.39 -23.62
N ASP A 26 -11.23 18.08 -22.59
CA ASP A 26 -11.68 18.10 -21.19
C ASP A 26 -12.12 19.52 -20.78
N SER A 27 -11.36 20.56 -21.15
CA SER A 27 -11.72 21.96 -20.89
C SER A 27 -12.98 22.41 -21.62
N ILE A 28 -13.15 22.02 -22.90
CA ILE A 28 -14.39 22.28 -23.64
C ILE A 28 -15.56 21.60 -22.96
N THR A 29 -15.40 20.32 -22.58
CA THR A 29 -16.45 19.56 -21.90
C THR A 29 -16.85 20.23 -20.59
N LEU A 30 -15.88 20.69 -19.80
CA LEU A 30 -16.15 21.40 -18.55
C LEU A 30 -16.89 22.72 -18.80
N LEU A 31 -16.48 23.48 -19.83
CA LEU A 31 -17.17 24.70 -20.24
C LEU A 31 -18.63 24.43 -20.63
N LEU A 32 -18.88 23.39 -21.42
CA LEU A 32 -20.22 22.99 -21.84
C LEU A 32 -21.09 22.59 -20.64
N LEU A 33 -20.52 21.86 -19.67
CA LEU A 33 -21.22 21.50 -18.42
C LEU A 33 -21.58 22.76 -17.61
N LEU A 34 -20.66 23.71 -17.46
CA LEU A 34 -20.93 24.97 -16.77
C LEU A 34 -22.01 25.82 -17.47
N MET A 35 -21.98 25.87 -18.81
CA MET A 35 -23.02 26.52 -19.62
C MET A 35 -24.38 25.84 -19.47
N LEU A 36 -24.41 24.50 -19.44
CA LEU A 36 -25.62 23.73 -19.18
C LEU A 36 -26.21 24.08 -17.81
N LEU A 37 -25.39 24.11 -16.75
CA LEU A 37 -25.85 24.49 -15.41
C LEU A 37 -26.39 25.92 -15.36
N SER A 38 -25.75 26.85 -16.04
CA SER A 38 -26.21 28.24 -16.14
C SER A 38 -27.55 28.32 -16.85
N TYR A 39 -27.72 27.61 -17.97
CA TYR A 39 -28.99 27.53 -18.69
C TYR A 39 -30.10 26.92 -17.83
N ARG A 40 -29.82 25.83 -17.10
CA ARG A 40 -30.74 25.20 -16.14
C ARG A 40 -31.16 26.17 -15.04
N LEU A 41 -30.21 26.89 -14.46
CA LEU A 41 -30.48 27.86 -13.40
C LEU A 41 -31.38 29.01 -13.90
N CYS A 42 -31.10 29.55 -15.08
CA CYS A 42 -31.94 30.55 -15.73
C CYS A 42 -33.35 30.02 -16.07
N SER A 43 -33.45 28.77 -16.55
CA SER A 43 -34.73 28.14 -16.82
C SER A 43 -35.57 27.95 -15.56
N LEU A 44 -34.95 27.55 -14.45
CA LEU A 44 -35.65 27.35 -13.17
C LEU A 44 -36.16 28.65 -12.57
N TYR A 45 -35.44 29.75 -12.78
CA TYR A 45 -35.90 31.08 -12.39
C TYR A 45 -37.22 31.46 -13.08
N ASN A 46 -37.37 31.10 -14.36
CA ASN A 46 -38.57 31.38 -15.13
C ASN A 46 -39.70 30.37 -14.87
N PHE A 47 -39.37 29.08 -14.72
CA PHE A 47 -40.32 28.00 -14.51
C PHE A 47 -39.73 26.92 -13.58
N PHE A 48 -40.19 26.87 -12.34
CA PHE A 48 -39.79 25.86 -11.38
C PHE A 48 -40.64 24.59 -11.51
N THR A 49 -40.00 23.45 -11.72
CA THR A 49 -40.60 22.12 -11.52
C THR A 49 -39.67 21.26 -10.69
N LEU A 50 -40.24 20.39 -9.84
CA LEU A 50 -39.44 19.47 -9.01
C LEU A 50 -38.47 18.61 -9.84
N PRO A 51 -38.86 18.01 -10.99
CA PRO A 51 -37.94 17.25 -11.84
C PRO A 51 -36.79 18.09 -12.39
N SER A 52 -37.06 19.33 -12.82
CA SER A 52 -36.01 20.24 -13.31
C SER A 52 -35.04 20.66 -12.21
N PHE A 53 -35.52 20.86 -10.99
CA PHE A 53 -34.67 21.19 -9.84
C PHE A 53 -33.78 20.01 -9.44
N LEU A 54 -34.34 18.79 -9.39
CA LEU A 54 -33.56 17.57 -9.14
C LEU A 54 -32.52 17.32 -10.24
N ALA A 55 -32.87 17.58 -11.51
CA ALA A 55 -31.92 17.52 -12.62
C ALA A 55 -30.76 18.50 -12.42
N LEU A 56 -31.02 19.76 -12.05
CA LEU A 56 -29.96 20.74 -11.75
C LEU A 56 -29.03 20.26 -10.63
N LEU A 57 -29.57 19.71 -9.53
CA LEU A 57 -28.76 19.21 -8.42
C LEU A 57 -27.85 18.05 -8.86
N CYS A 58 -28.38 17.10 -9.61
CA CYS A 58 -27.61 15.95 -10.11
C CYS A 58 -26.54 16.40 -11.12
N GLU A 59 -26.90 17.24 -12.09
CA GLU A 59 -25.98 17.77 -13.10
C GLU A 59 -24.89 18.64 -12.45
N SER A 60 -25.20 19.34 -11.36
CA SER A 60 -24.21 20.09 -10.56
C SER A 60 -23.18 19.16 -9.94
N TRP A 61 -23.63 18.04 -9.37
CA TRP A 61 -22.72 17.02 -8.82
C TRP A 61 -21.86 16.36 -9.89
N PHE A 62 -22.43 16.04 -11.06
CA PHE A 62 -21.66 15.49 -12.18
C PHE A 62 -20.59 16.46 -12.66
N THR A 63 -20.93 17.75 -12.77
CA THR A 63 -20.00 18.81 -13.14
C THR A 63 -18.89 18.97 -12.10
N PHE A 64 -19.22 18.92 -10.81
CA PHE A 64 -18.25 18.93 -9.72
C PHE A 64 -17.30 17.72 -9.77
N THR A 65 -17.85 16.52 -9.96
CA THR A 65 -17.06 15.27 -10.10
C THR A 65 -16.14 15.34 -11.32
N PHE A 66 -16.61 15.92 -12.42
CA PHE A 66 -15.82 16.12 -13.63
C PHE A 66 -14.68 17.13 -13.41
N LEU A 67 -14.96 18.24 -12.71
CA LEU A 67 -13.95 19.23 -12.33
C LEU A 67 -12.84 18.62 -11.49
N THR A 68 -13.19 17.85 -10.45
CA THR A 68 -12.18 17.20 -9.59
C THR A 68 -11.39 16.16 -10.38
N THR A 69 -12.04 15.37 -11.24
CA THR A 69 -11.38 14.40 -12.14
C THR A 69 -10.37 15.09 -13.07
N ILE A 70 -10.76 16.19 -13.73
CA ILE A 70 -9.86 16.96 -14.60
C ILE A 70 -8.68 17.50 -13.79
N SER A 71 -8.93 18.09 -12.62
CA SER A 71 -7.89 18.62 -11.74
C SER A 71 -6.84 17.57 -11.40
N THR A 72 -7.27 16.35 -11.09
CA THR A 72 -6.41 15.20 -10.78
C THR A 72 -5.58 14.77 -11.99
N LYS A 73 -6.22 14.53 -13.15
CA LYS A 73 -5.51 14.02 -14.33
C LYS A 73 -4.74 15.07 -15.14
N TRP A 74 -4.85 16.36 -14.79
CA TRP A 74 -4.35 17.45 -15.63
C TRP A 74 -2.84 17.36 -15.90
N THR A 75 -2.04 16.97 -14.91
CA THR A 75 -0.57 16.91 -15.01
C THR A 75 -0.08 15.48 -14.82
N PRO A 76 -0.27 14.55 -15.78
CA PRO A 76 0.18 13.18 -15.60
C PRO A 76 1.72 13.12 -15.62
N SER A 77 2.28 12.27 -14.75
CA SER A 77 3.70 11.98 -14.71
C SER A 77 4.00 10.53 -14.38
N HIS A 78 5.16 10.09 -14.81
CA HIS A 78 5.74 8.80 -14.42
C HIS A 78 7.20 9.00 -14.01
N THR A 79 7.71 8.03 -13.24
CA THR A 79 9.06 8.08 -12.68
C THR A 79 9.95 7.11 -13.42
N ARG A 80 11.10 7.58 -13.87
CA ARG A 80 12.17 6.74 -14.42
C ARG A 80 13.34 6.70 -13.46
N THR A 81 13.85 5.52 -13.18
CA THR A 81 14.92 5.28 -12.20
C THR A 81 16.18 4.75 -12.87
N TYR A 82 17.34 4.99 -12.24
CA TYR A 82 18.66 4.72 -12.82
C TYR A 82 19.52 3.86 -11.89
N LEU A 83 19.35 2.55 -11.96
CA LEU A 83 19.99 1.55 -11.06
C LEU A 83 21.51 1.65 -11.08
N ASN A 84 22.12 1.83 -12.26
CA ASN A 84 23.57 2.00 -12.40
C ASN A 84 24.11 3.18 -11.57
N ARG A 85 23.34 4.26 -11.44
CA ARG A 85 23.73 5.43 -10.63
C ARG A 85 23.59 5.15 -9.14
N LEU A 86 22.59 4.35 -8.75
CA LEU A 86 22.40 3.93 -7.35
C LEU A 86 23.61 3.12 -6.87
N PHE A 87 24.04 2.12 -7.63
CA PHE A 87 25.20 1.28 -7.24
C PHE A 87 26.50 2.08 -7.12
N LEU A 88 26.68 3.14 -7.92
CA LEU A 88 27.84 4.03 -7.83
C LEU A 88 27.77 4.98 -6.63
N ARG A 89 26.58 5.44 -6.25
CA ARG A 89 26.39 6.42 -5.16
C ARG A 89 26.28 5.76 -3.78
N VAL A 90 25.67 4.57 -3.72
CA VAL A 90 25.34 3.87 -2.48
C VAL A 90 26.01 2.49 -2.52
N PRO A 91 27.33 2.42 -2.26
CA PRO A 91 28.07 1.15 -2.31
C PRO A 91 27.58 0.16 -1.25
N HIS A 92 27.06 0.68 -0.13
CA HIS A 92 26.44 -0.11 0.93
C HIS A 92 24.94 0.17 0.97
N LEU A 93 24.19 -0.76 0.38
CA LEU A 93 22.73 -0.70 0.35
C LEU A 93 22.13 -0.78 1.77
N PRO A 94 21.12 0.03 2.11
CA PRO A 94 20.51 0.05 3.42
C PRO A 94 19.68 -1.21 3.70
N PRO A 95 19.45 -1.59 4.97
CA PRO A 95 18.51 -2.65 5.26
C PRO A 95 17.06 -2.25 4.89
N VAL A 96 16.24 -3.24 4.55
CA VAL A 96 14.82 -3.09 4.23
C VAL A 96 14.02 -4.20 4.91
N ASP A 97 13.02 -3.82 5.72
CA ASP A 97 12.09 -4.78 6.29
C ASP A 97 10.92 -5.01 5.32
N LEU A 98 10.53 -6.27 5.12
CA LEU A 98 9.46 -6.68 4.20
C LEU A 98 8.29 -7.19 5.04
N PHE A 99 7.15 -6.52 5.00
CA PHE A 99 5.96 -6.84 5.78
C PHE A 99 4.92 -7.52 4.91
N VAL A 100 4.50 -8.71 5.34
CA VAL A 100 3.39 -9.46 4.75
C VAL A 100 2.30 -9.60 5.81
N THR A 101 1.07 -9.22 5.49
CA THR A 101 -0.08 -9.39 6.39
C THR A 101 -1.04 -10.42 5.82
N THR A 102 -1.48 -11.35 6.67
CA THR A 102 -2.57 -12.30 6.38
C THR A 102 -3.59 -12.26 7.52
N ALA A 103 -4.88 -12.29 7.17
CA ALA A 103 -5.97 -12.06 8.11
C ALA A 103 -6.66 -13.35 8.57
N ASP A 104 -6.84 -14.31 7.66
CA ASP A 104 -7.64 -15.50 7.91
C ASP A 104 -7.16 -16.66 7.03
N PRO A 105 -6.72 -17.80 7.59
CA PRO A 105 -6.17 -18.92 6.83
C PRO A 105 -7.22 -19.67 5.97
N VAL A 106 -8.52 -19.47 6.22
CA VAL A 106 -9.59 -20.08 5.44
C VAL A 106 -9.88 -19.24 4.19
N LEU A 107 -9.99 -17.92 4.35
CA LEU A 107 -10.19 -17.00 3.22
C LEU A 107 -8.90 -16.79 2.41
N GLU A 108 -7.75 -16.88 3.08
CA GLU A 108 -6.41 -16.73 2.51
C GLU A 108 -5.59 -18.01 2.77
N PRO A 109 -5.80 -19.08 2.00
CA PRO A 109 -5.08 -20.34 2.18
C PRO A 109 -3.56 -20.12 2.29
N PRO A 110 -2.84 -20.77 3.23
CA PRO A 110 -1.44 -20.42 3.48
C PRO A 110 -0.49 -20.57 2.29
N ILE A 111 -0.83 -21.37 1.30
CA ILE A 111 -0.07 -21.46 0.05
C ILE A 111 0.02 -20.11 -0.69
N ILE A 112 -0.99 -19.25 -0.58
CA ILE A 112 -1.00 -17.90 -1.16
C ILE A 112 0.08 -17.06 -0.46
N THR A 113 0.03 -16.98 0.87
CA THR A 113 1.03 -16.31 1.71
C THR A 113 2.45 -16.84 1.45
N VAL A 114 2.62 -18.16 1.37
CA VAL A 114 3.91 -18.80 1.09
C VAL A 114 4.48 -18.37 -0.26
N ASN A 115 3.68 -18.32 -1.32
CA ASN A 115 4.16 -17.89 -2.63
C ASN A 115 4.59 -16.42 -2.63
N THR A 116 3.87 -15.56 -1.92
CA THR A 116 4.25 -14.16 -1.72
C THR A 116 5.58 -14.05 -0.95
N VAL A 117 5.71 -14.75 0.17
CA VAL A 117 6.94 -14.78 0.98
C VAL A 117 8.13 -15.30 0.18
N LEU A 118 7.97 -16.42 -0.56
CA LEU A 118 9.03 -16.97 -1.41
C LEU A 118 9.47 -15.99 -2.50
N SER A 119 8.54 -15.21 -3.07
CA SER A 119 8.87 -14.18 -4.05
C SER A 119 9.69 -13.03 -3.45
N LEU A 120 9.38 -12.63 -2.21
CA LEU A 120 10.09 -11.58 -1.47
C LEU A 120 11.48 -12.03 -1.01
N LEU A 121 11.62 -13.27 -0.53
CA LEU A 121 12.91 -13.83 -0.11
C LEU A 121 13.91 -13.96 -1.28
N ALA A 122 13.41 -13.98 -2.52
CA ALA A 122 14.20 -14.12 -3.75
C ALA A 122 14.39 -12.80 -4.52
N LEU A 123 14.22 -11.64 -3.87
CA LEU A 123 14.53 -10.32 -4.46
C LEU A 123 16.02 -10.18 -4.84
N ASP A 124 16.30 -9.35 -5.85
CA ASP A 124 17.66 -9.00 -6.26
C ASP A 124 18.24 -7.92 -5.35
N TYR A 125 18.47 -8.33 -4.11
CA TYR A 125 19.05 -7.53 -3.05
C TYR A 125 19.96 -8.41 -2.17
N PRO A 126 20.95 -7.83 -1.47
CA PRO A 126 21.74 -8.58 -0.50
C PRO A 126 20.84 -9.18 0.58
N SER A 127 20.85 -10.50 0.71
CA SER A 127 19.94 -11.23 1.60
C SER A 127 20.15 -10.88 3.08
N ASN A 128 21.36 -10.49 3.46
CA ASN A 128 21.70 -10.00 4.80
C ASN A 128 21.23 -8.56 5.08
N LYS A 129 20.57 -7.91 4.11
CA LYS A 129 19.94 -6.59 4.25
C LYS A 129 18.42 -6.66 4.16
N LEU A 130 17.85 -7.85 4.00
CA LEU A 130 16.42 -8.07 3.97
C LEU A 130 15.99 -8.84 5.21
N SER A 131 14.86 -8.43 5.76
CA SER A 131 14.18 -9.16 6.84
C SER A 131 12.70 -9.21 6.54
N CYS A 132 12.17 -10.42 6.33
CA CYS A 132 10.76 -10.64 6.02
C CYS A 132 10.00 -10.96 7.31
N TYR A 133 8.98 -10.16 7.60
CA TYR A 133 8.06 -10.31 8.71
C TYR A 133 6.68 -10.66 8.18
N VAL A 134 6.14 -11.78 8.64
CA VAL A 134 4.79 -12.23 8.32
C VAL A 134 3.92 -12.02 9.55
N SER A 135 2.97 -11.10 9.46
CA SER A 135 1.94 -10.89 10.47
C SER A 135 0.72 -11.74 10.15
N ASP A 136 0.42 -12.68 11.03
CA ASP A 136 -0.74 -13.55 10.96
C ASP A 136 -1.78 -13.13 12.00
N ASP A 137 -2.78 -12.41 11.52
CA ASP A 137 -3.90 -11.95 12.32
C ASP A 137 -4.88 -13.09 12.65
N GLY A 138 -4.77 -14.25 12.00
CA GLY A 138 -5.57 -15.43 12.27
C GLY A 138 -5.01 -16.31 13.39
N CYS A 139 -3.76 -16.09 13.83
CA CYS A 139 -3.03 -16.94 14.78
C CYS A 139 -3.09 -18.43 14.37
N SER A 140 -2.80 -18.69 13.09
CA SER A 140 -3.00 -20.00 12.48
C SER A 140 -1.74 -20.87 12.61
N PRO A 141 -1.79 -22.00 13.34
CA PRO A 141 -0.67 -22.95 13.36
C PRO A 141 -0.41 -23.51 11.95
N HIS A 142 -1.44 -23.63 11.11
CA HIS A 142 -1.29 -24.07 9.72
C HIS A 142 -0.47 -23.07 8.88
N THR A 143 -0.69 -21.76 9.07
CA THR A 143 0.11 -20.71 8.42
C THR A 143 1.56 -20.75 8.91
N PHE A 144 1.78 -20.91 10.21
CA PHE A 144 3.13 -21.04 10.77
C PHE A 144 3.86 -22.26 10.19
N TYR A 145 3.21 -23.44 10.18
CA TYR A 145 3.74 -24.65 9.54
C TYR A 145 4.14 -24.44 8.09
N ALA A 146 3.25 -23.81 7.31
CA ALA A 146 3.50 -23.54 5.90
C ALA A 146 4.73 -22.65 5.69
N LEU A 147 4.97 -21.67 6.57
CA LEU A 147 6.16 -20.81 6.53
C LEU A 147 7.43 -21.56 6.94
N VAL A 148 7.37 -22.48 7.90
CA VAL A 148 8.49 -23.34 8.27
C VAL A 148 8.90 -24.21 7.08
N GLU A 149 7.96 -24.88 6.41
CA GLU A 149 8.27 -25.66 5.20
C GLU A 149 8.74 -24.76 4.04
N ALA A 150 8.14 -23.57 3.87
CA ALA A 150 8.59 -22.60 2.88
C ALA A 150 10.04 -22.15 3.13
N SER A 151 10.47 -22.00 4.38
CA SER A 151 11.86 -21.63 4.71
C SER A 151 12.85 -22.70 4.26
N LYS A 152 12.48 -23.99 4.34
CA LYS A 152 13.28 -25.12 3.86
C LYS A 152 13.41 -25.06 2.34
N PHE A 153 12.28 -24.84 1.64
CA PHE A 153 12.28 -24.68 0.19
C PHE A 153 13.03 -23.42 -0.28
N ALA A 154 12.95 -22.31 0.47
CA ALA A 154 13.63 -21.05 0.15
C ALA A 154 15.15 -21.22 0.03
N LYS A 155 15.76 -22.11 0.83
CA LYS A 155 17.19 -22.44 0.75
C LYS A 155 17.60 -23.06 -0.58
N LEU A 156 16.65 -23.66 -1.31
CA LEU A 156 16.83 -24.19 -2.66
C LEU A 156 16.45 -23.14 -3.72
N TRP A 157 15.29 -22.48 -3.52
CA TRP A 157 14.70 -21.55 -4.48
C TRP A 157 15.50 -20.27 -4.66
N VAL A 158 15.97 -19.64 -3.58
CA VAL A 158 16.67 -18.34 -3.64
C VAL A 158 17.99 -18.47 -4.42
N PRO A 159 18.87 -19.45 -4.15
CA PRO A 159 20.09 -19.63 -4.96
C PRO A 159 19.80 -19.98 -6.42
N PHE A 160 18.78 -20.80 -6.70
CA PHE A 160 18.36 -21.12 -8.07
C PHE A 160 17.91 -19.86 -8.82
N CYS A 161 17.08 -19.05 -8.17
CA CYS A 161 16.60 -17.76 -8.67
C CYS A 161 17.76 -16.84 -9.05
N LYS A 162 18.72 -16.64 -8.14
CA LYS A 162 19.88 -15.76 -8.36
C LYS A 162 20.81 -16.32 -9.45
N LYS A 163 21.11 -17.63 -9.39
CA LYS A 163 22.02 -18.31 -10.34
C LYS A 163 21.53 -18.25 -11.79
N PHE A 164 20.23 -18.44 -12.01
CA PHE A 164 19.64 -18.51 -13.34
C PHE A 164 18.88 -17.23 -13.74
N ASN A 165 19.03 -16.15 -12.97
CA ASN A 165 18.38 -14.86 -13.20
C ASN A 165 16.86 -14.97 -13.48
N VAL A 166 16.18 -15.79 -12.68
CA VAL A 166 14.74 -16.08 -12.84
C VAL A 166 13.92 -14.81 -12.60
N GLN A 167 13.28 -14.26 -13.63
CA GLN A 167 12.55 -12.99 -13.48
C GLN A 167 11.33 -13.10 -12.55
N VAL A 168 10.48 -14.11 -12.74
CA VAL A 168 9.28 -14.32 -11.90
C VAL A 168 9.66 -15.09 -10.65
N ARG A 169 9.73 -14.40 -9.50
CA ARG A 169 10.19 -14.98 -8.22
C ARG A 169 9.13 -15.82 -7.51
N ALA A 170 7.86 -15.73 -7.90
CA ALA A 170 6.79 -16.56 -7.36
C ALA A 170 6.77 -17.95 -8.04
N PRO A 171 7.01 -19.06 -7.31
CA PRO A 171 7.16 -20.38 -7.92
C PRO A 171 5.92 -20.85 -8.68
N PHE A 172 4.71 -20.67 -8.12
CA PHE A 172 3.47 -21.08 -8.79
C PHE A 172 3.34 -20.46 -10.18
N ARG A 173 3.72 -19.19 -10.33
CA ARG A 173 3.68 -18.46 -11.59
C ARG A 173 4.77 -18.91 -12.54
N TYR A 174 5.99 -19.03 -12.01
CA TYR A 174 7.14 -19.50 -12.77
C TYR A 174 6.90 -20.89 -13.42
N PHE A 175 6.26 -21.80 -12.70
CA PHE A 175 5.98 -23.15 -13.17
C PHE A 175 4.65 -23.31 -13.92
N SER A 176 3.70 -22.37 -13.79
CA SER A 176 2.37 -22.45 -14.43
C SER A 176 2.31 -22.05 -15.91
N GLY A 177 3.28 -21.27 -16.43
CA GLY A 177 3.18 -20.69 -17.77
C GLY A 177 4.41 -20.91 -18.66
N ASP A 178 4.28 -20.45 -19.91
CA ASP A 178 5.35 -20.27 -20.90
C ASP A 178 6.32 -19.16 -20.47
N SER A 179 6.89 -19.25 -19.26
CA SER A 179 8.10 -18.49 -18.98
C SER A 179 9.09 -18.92 -20.05
N LYS A 180 9.32 -18.03 -21.04
CA LYS A 180 10.40 -18.22 -22.01
C LYS A 180 11.60 -18.58 -21.15
N ALA A 181 12.12 -19.79 -21.33
CA ALA A 181 13.30 -20.24 -20.64
C ALA A 181 14.49 -19.45 -21.20
N TYR A 182 14.52 -18.15 -20.90
CA TYR A 182 15.72 -17.35 -20.93
C TYR A 182 16.70 -18.18 -20.11
N ASN A 183 17.79 -18.61 -20.74
CA ASN A 183 18.83 -19.45 -20.16
C ASN A 183 18.66 -20.97 -20.29
N SER A 184 17.89 -21.48 -21.28
CA SER A 184 17.95 -22.89 -21.69
C SER A 184 19.36 -23.39 -22.01
N ASP A 185 20.26 -22.46 -22.33
CA ASP A 185 21.61 -22.71 -22.82
C ASP A 185 22.62 -22.89 -21.66
N ILE A 186 22.24 -22.58 -20.41
CA ILE A 186 23.12 -22.80 -19.25
C ILE A 186 23.16 -24.32 -18.92
N PRO A 187 24.36 -24.94 -18.86
CA PRO A 187 24.49 -26.37 -18.57
C PRO A 187 23.79 -26.77 -17.26
N GLY A 188 23.02 -27.85 -17.32
CA GLY A 188 22.29 -28.39 -16.16
C GLY A 188 21.03 -27.63 -15.77
N PHE A 189 20.68 -26.52 -16.44
CA PHE A 189 19.47 -25.74 -16.13
C PHE A 189 18.20 -26.58 -16.20
N LYS A 190 18.01 -27.38 -17.27
CA LYS A 190 16.81 -28.22 -17.45
C LYS A 190 16.62 -29.21 -16.29
N GLN A 191 17.70 -29.88 -15.86
CA GLN A 191 17.66 -30.84 -14.77
C GLN A 191 17.40 -30.14 -13.42
N GLN A 192 18.08 -29.02 -13.15
CA GLN A 192 17.87 -28.26 -11.90
C GLN A 192 16.46 -27.65 -11.84
N ARG A 193 15.91 -27.19 -12.97
CA ARG A 193 14.55 -26.68 -13.07
C ARG A 193 13.51 -27.78 -12.80
N LEU A 194 13.71 -28.98 -13.35
CA LEU A 194 12.82 -30.11 -13.10
C LEU A 194 12.83 -30.49 -11.61
N LYS A 195 14.02 -30.66 -11.02
CA LYS A 195 14.16 -30.91 -9.60
C LYS A 195 13.49 -29.82 -8.76
N MET A 196 13.66 -28.55 -9.12
CA MET A 196 13.04 -27.43 -8.40
C MET A 196 11.51 -27.46 -8.48
N LYS A 197 10.96 -27.91 -9.62
CA LYS A 197 9.52 -28.08 -9.79
C LYS A 197 8.99 -29.20 -8.87
N GLU A 198 9.68 -30.34 -8.81
CA GLU A 198 9.33 -31.46 -7.93
C GLU A 198 9.37 -31.06 -6.45
N GLU A 199 10.40 -30.33 -6.02
CA GLU A 199 10.52 -29.81 -4.65
C GLU A 199 9.40 -28.82 -4.30
N TYR A 200 8.98 -27.99 -5.28
CA TYR A 200 7.86 -27.07 -5.11
C TYR A 200 6.52 -27.81 -5.01
N GLU A 201 6.29 -28.81 -5.85
CA GLU A 201 5.09 -29.65 -5.78
C GLU A 201 5.01 -30.41 -4.45
N LEU A 202 6.15 -30.90 -3.94
CA LEU A 202 6.24 -31.52 -2.62
C LEU A 202 5.88 -30.53 -1.50
N LEU A 203 6.36 -29.28 -1.56
CA LEU A 203 5.97 -28.22 -0.63
C LEU A 203 4.45 -28.00 -0.65
N CYS A 204 3.86 -27.87 -1.84
CA CYS A 204 2.41 -27.70 -1.98
C CYS A 204 1.64 -28.87 -1.36
N GLN A 205 2.07 -30.11 -1.60
CA GLN A 205 1.43 -31.31 -1.02
C GLN A 205 1.55 -31.33 0.50
N LYS A 206 2.72 -31.00 1.06
CA LYS A 206 2.91 -30.93 2.52
C LYS A 206 1.96 -29.93 3.17
N ILE A 207 1.85 -28.73 2.59
CA ILE A 207 0.94 -27.69 3.07
C ILE A 207 -0.50 -28.21 2.98
N GLN A 208 -0.95 -28.71 1.83
CA GLN A 208 -2.32 -29.21 1.66
C GLN A 208 -2.67 -30.39 2.58
N ASN A 209 -1.70 -31.25 2.93
CA ASN A 209 -1.93 -32.41 3.78
C ASN A 209 -1.91 -32.09 5.28
N ALA A 210 -1.33 -30.95 5.68
CA ALA A 210 -1.20 -30.56 7.09
C ALA A 210 -2.56 -30.31 7.78
N ASP A 211 -3.63 -30.08 7.02
CA ASP A 211 -5.00 -29.95 7.55
C ASP A 211 -5.69 -31.30 7.85
N LYS A 212 -5.07 -32.44 7.50
CA LYS A 212 -5.71 -33.77 7.59
C LYS A 212 -5.09 -34.72 8.61
N LYS A 213 -3.91 -34.43 9.17
CA LYS A 213 -3.27 -35.25 10.23
C LYS A 213 -2.41 -34.38 11.15
N SER A 214 -2.38 -34.77 12.43
CA SER A 214 -1.60 -34.19 13.52
C SER A 214 -0.23 -33.66 13.10
N ILE A 215 0.09 -32.45 13.55
CA ILE A 215 1.40 -31.77 13.41
C ILE A 215 2.54 -32.78 13.64
N PRO A 216 3.59 -32.81 12.78
CA PRO A 216 4.70 -33.75 12.95
C PRO A 216 5.33 -33.67 14.36
N CYS A 217 5.66 -34.81 14.96
CA CYS A 217 6.21 -34.88 16.33
C CYS A 217 7.48 -34.04 16.54
N GLU A 218 8.26 -33.77 15.48
CA GLU A 218 9.49 -32.97 15.53
C GLU A 218 9.25 -31.47 15.78
N LEU A 219 8.03 -30.97 15.55
CA LEU A 219 7.67 -29.55 15.71
C LEU A 219 6.84 -29.29 16.97
N VAL A 220 6.62 -30.30 17.82
CA VAL A 220 5.68 -30.18 18.96
C VAL A 220 6.04 -29.03 19.90
N ASP A 221 7.33 -28.83 20.19
CA ASP A 221 7.80 -27.75 21.06
C ASP A 221 7.64 -26.36 20.41
N GLU A 222 7.83 -26.25 19.10
CA GLU A 222 7.65 -24.98 18.37
C GLU A 222 6.17 -24.55 18.33
N PHE A 223 5.26 -25.53 18.36
CA PHE A 223 3.81 -25.32 18.27
C PHE A 223 3.11 -25.24 19.62
N ALA A 224 3.83 -25.43 20.74
CA ALA A 224 3.28 -25.34 22.09
C ALA A 224 2.58 -23.98 22.34
N ASP A 225 3.11 -22.88 21.79
CA ASP A 225 2.51 -21.54 21.92
C ASP A 225 1.12 -21.43 21.27
N PHE A 226 0.74 -22.36 20.38
CA PHE A 226 -0.57 -22.39 19.72
C PHE A 226 -1.57 -23.30 20.42
N SER A 227 -1.11 -24.23 21.27
CA SER A 227 -2.01 -25.06 22.07
C SER A 227 -2.76 -24.14 23.04
N GLU A 228 -4.10 -24.11 22.95
CA GLU A 228 -5.00 -23.20 23.70
C GLU A 228 -5.21 -21.79 23.15
N THR A 229 -4.73 -21.49 21.94
CA THR A 229 -5.03 -20.19 21.30
C THR A 229 -6.43 -20.16 20.65
N GLN A 230 -7.09 -19.00 20.74
CA GLN A 230 -8.29 -18.69 19.98
C GLN A 230 -8.03 -17.47 19.10
N GLN A 231 -8.59 -17.42 17.88
CA GLN A 231 -8.34 -16.34 16.90
C GLN A 231 -8.52 -14.90 17.47
N ARG A 232 -9.38 -14.72 18.48
CA ARG A 232 -9.65 -13.41 19.11
C ARG A 232 -9.18 -13.29 20.55
N ASN A 233 -8.57 -14.35 21.10
CA ASN A 233 -8.05 -14.37 22.46
C ASN A 233 -6.80 -15.25 22.54
N HIS A 234 -5.64 -14.62 22.42
CA HIS A 234 -4.35 -15.30 22.47
C HIS A 234 -3.24 -14.29 22.82
N PRO A 235 -2.14 -14.74 23.47
CA PRO A 235 -0.98 -13.89 23.69
C PRO A 235 -0.25 -13.59 22.37
N THR A 236 0.74 -12.69 22.44
CA THR A 236 1.65 -12.51 21.31
C THR A 236 2.46 -13.79 21.08
N ILE A 237 2.60 -14.20 19.82
CA ILE A 237 3.52 -15.23 19.37
C ILE A 237 4.51 -14.60 18.40
N VAL A 238 5.81 -14.61 18.72
CA VAL A 238 6.88 -14.20 17.79
C VAL A 238 7.88 -15.33 17.65
N LYS A 239 8.11 -15.78 16.41
CA LYS A 239 9.01 -16.88 16.10
C LYS A 239 9.97 -16.46 14.98
N VAL A 240 11.27 -16.61 15.20
CA VAL A 240 12.28 -16.46 14.14
C VAL A 240 12.40 -17.81 13.44
N ILE A 241 11.74 -17.95 12.28
CA ILE A 241 11.74 -19.20 11.50
C ILE A 241 13.11 -19.45 10.87
N TRP A 242 13.72 -18.38 10.36
CA TRP A 242 15.05 -18.46 9.76
C TRP A 242 15.85 -17.20 10.01
N GLU A 243 17.14 -17.38 10.32
CA GLU A 243 18.07 -16.30 10.60
C GLU A 243 19.35 -16.44 9.76
N ASN A 244 19.69 -15.41 9.01
CA ASN A 244 20.94 -15.35 8.24
C ASN A 244 22.12 -14.89 9.13
N LYS A 245 22.43 -15.67 10.17
CA LYS A 245 23.48 -15.35 11.16
C LYS A 245 24.85 -15.07 10.53
N GLU A 246 25.17 -15.83 9.49
CA GLU A 246 26.45 -15.73 8.75
C GLU A 246 26.53 -14.48 7.86
N GLY A 247 25.43 -13.73 7.70
CA GLY A 247 25.42 -12.52 6.88
C GLY A 247 25.63 -12.77 5.39
N VAL A 248 25.29 -13.96 4.88
CA VAL A 248 25.53 -14.36 3.49
C VAL A 248 24.61 -13.57 2.56
N SER A 249 25.20 -12.75 1.68
CA SER A 249 24.47 -11.88 0.74
C SER A 249 23.65 -12.66 -0.32
N ASN A 250 24.05 -13.90 -0.60
CA ASN A 250 23.36 -14.80 -1.52
C ASN A 250 22.53 -15.90 -0.82
N GLY A 251 22.40 -15.83 0.51
CA GLY A 251 21.61 -16.75 1.31
C GLY A 251 20.11 -16.43 1.28
N VAL A 252 19.38 -16.92 2.28
CA VAL A 252 17.96 -16.60 2.48
C VAL A 252 17.86 -15.46 3.51
N PRO A 253 17.09 -14.39 3.25
CA PRO A 253 16.80 -13.32 4.21
C PRO A 253 16.18 -13.82 5.51
N HIS A 254 16.26 -13.04 6.60
CA HIS A 254 15.57 -13.40 7.84
C HIS A 254 14.06 -13.59 7.58
N LEU A 255 13.47 -14.60 8.23
CA LEU A 255 12.03 -14.86 8.17
C LEU A 255 11.48 -14.93 9.60
N ILE A 256 10.62 -13.99 9.94
CA ILE A 256 10.02 -13.84 11.27
C ILE A 256 8.51 -13.95 11.14
N TYR A 257 7.91 -14.83 11.94
CA TYR A 257 6.47 -14.95 12.11
C TYR A 257 6.03 -14.16 13.34
N ILE A 258 4.95 -13.40 13.20
CA ILE A 258 4.34 -12.62 14.27
C ILE A 258 2.84 -12.85 14.26
N SER A 259 2.29 -13.25 15.40
CA SER A 259 0.88 -13.08 15.71
C SER A 259 0.78 -12.16 16.93
N ARG A 260 0.11 -11.03 16.77
CA ARG A 260 -0.03 -10.03 17.82
C ARG A 260 -0.99 -10.49 18.91
N GLU A 261 -0.84 -9.98 20.13
CA GLU A 261 -1.84 -10.26 21.17
C GLU A 261 -3.22 -9.75 20.76
N LYS A 262 -4.24 -10.58 20.99
CA LYS A 262 -5.65 -10.21 20.86
C LYS A 262 -6.40 -10.60 22.12
N ARG A 263 -7.27 -9.71 22.57
CA ARG A 263 -8.17 -9.91 23.72
C ARG A 263 -9.57 -9.43 23.34
N PRO A 264 -10.65 -10.13 23.75
CA PRO A 264 -12.02 -9.78 23.36
C PRO A 264 -12.43 -8.34 23.68
N GLU A 265 -11.92 -7.79 24.78
CA GLU A 265 -12.25 -6.46 25.30
C GLU A 265 -11.48 -5.33 24.59
N HIS A 266 -10.48 -5.66 23.77
CA HIS A 266 -9.56 -4.70 23.19
C HIS A 266 -9.75 -4.56 21.67
N PRO A 267 -10.00 -3.34 21.15
CA PRO A 267 -10.10 -3.13 19.71
C PRO A 267 -8.72 -3.33 19.06
N HIS A 268 -8.67 -4.18 18.04
CA HIS A 268 -7.41 -4.52 17.37
C HIS A 268 -7.17 -3.74 16.07
N HIS A 269 -8.11 -2.91 15.60
CA HIS A 269 -7.89 -2.02 14.43
C HIS A 269 -7.45 -2.73 13.13
N TYR A 270 -7.88 -3.98 12.91
CA TYR A 270 -7.63 -4.77 11.69
C TYR A 270 -6.17 -4.65 11.19
N LYS A 271 -5.95 -4.45 9.90
CA LYS A 271 -4.63 -4.35 9.27
C LYS A 271 -3.80 -3.19 9.81
N ALA A 272 -4.40 -2.04 10.09
CA ALA A 272 -3.70 -0.88 10.68
C ALA A 272 -2.96 -1.26 11.97
N GLY A 273 -3.64 -1.97 12.87
CA GLY A 273 -3.04 -2.42 14.12
C GLY A 273 -1.97 -3.50 13.92
N ALA A 274 -2.15 -4.40 12.95
CA ALA A 274 -1.16 -5.42 12.60
C ALA A 274 0.14 -4.75 12.09
N MET A 275 0.00 -3.77 11.20
CA MET A 275 1.10 -2.96 10.68
C MET A 275 1.82 -2.16 11.78
N ASN A 276 1.08 -1.63 12.75
CA ASN A 276 1.66 -0.93 13.90
C ASN A 276 2.46 -1.87 14.81
N VAL A 277 1.97 -3.08 15.10
CA VAL A 277 2.73 -4.10 15.83
C VAL A 277 3.98 -4.51 15.06
N LEU A 278 3.86 -4.82 13.76
CA LEU A 278 5.00 -5.13 12.88
C LEU A 278 6.06 -4.04 12.93
N THR A 279 5.65 -2.78 12.90
CA THR A 279 6.56 -1.63 12.94
C THR A 279 7.32 -1.54 14.25
N ARG A 280 6.65 -1.80 15.38
CA ARG A 280 7.29 -1.81 16.70
C ARG A 280 8.26 -2.98 16.86
N VAL A 281 7.82 -4.19 16.52
CA VAL A 281 8.63 -5.41 16.64
C VAL A 281 9.86 -5.33 15.71
N SER A 282 9.67 -5.03 14.42
CA SER A 282 10.79 -4.82 13.50
C SER A 282 11.69 -3.65 13.91
N GLY A 283 11.13 -2.59 14.50
CA GLY A 283 11.88 -1.47 15.05
C GLY A 283 12.77 -1.88 16.22
N LEU A 284 12.42 -2.91 16.97
CA LEU A 284 13.25 -3.48 18.04
C LEU A 284 14.30 -4.46 17.48
N LEU A 285 13.92 -5.31 16.52
CA LEU A 285 14.75 -6.41 16.05
C LEU A 285 15.77 -6.02 14.97
N THR A 286 15.36 -5.30 13.92
CA THR A 286 16.22 -4.99 12.76
C THR A 286 16.38 -3.49 12.53
N ASN A 287 15.38 -2.70 12.91
CA ASN A 287 15.32 -1.24 12.79
C ASN A 287 15.68 -0.72 11.39
N ALA A 288 15.22 -1.41 10.33
CA ALA A 288 15.55 -1.00 8.97
C ALA A 288 14.96 0.40 8.65
N PRO A 289 15.71 1.31 8.00
CA PRO A 289 15.23 2.66 7.69
C PRO A 289 14.07 2.68 6.69
N PHE A 290 13.91 1.61 5.91
CA PHE A 290 12.88 1.44 4.90
C PHE A 290 12.08 0.18 5.17
N MET A 291 10.78 0.24 4.87
CA MET A 291 9.85 -0.86 5.03
C MET A 291 9.03 -1.01 3.74
N LEU A 292 8.91 -2.22 3.21
CA LEU A 292 7.96 -2.55 2.15
C LEU A 292 6.78 -3.28 2.78
N ASN A 293 5.55 -2.85 2.51
CA ASN A 293 4.38 -3.62 2.89
C ASN A 293 3.66 -4.22 1.67
N VAL A 294 3.25 -5.48 1.81
CA VAL A 294 2.64 -6.29 0.76
C VAL A 294 1.53 -7.14 1.38
N ASP A 295 0.42 -7.29 0.66
CA ASP A 295 -0.66 -8.20 1.02
C ASP A 295 -0.28 -9.66 0.71
N CYS A 296 -0.88 -10.62 1.43
CA CYS A 296 -0.56 -12.04 1.27
C CYS A 296 -0.79 -12.56 -0.16
N ASP A 297 -1.67 -11.91 -0.93
CA ASP A 297 -2.03 -12.27 -2.30
C ASP A 297 -1.24 -11.53 -3.38
N MET A 298 -0.29 -10.67 -3.00
CA MET A 298 0.55 -9.86 -3.90
C MET A 298 1.99 -10.39 -3.94
N TYR A 299 2.46 -10.84 -5.09
CA TYR A 299 3.82 -11.36 -5.25
C TYR A 299 4.72 -10.41 -6.06
N VAL A 300 6.03 -10.54 -5.87
CA VAL A 300 7.06 -9.80 -6.62
C VAL A 300 7.21 -10.36 -8.04
N ASN A 301 6.94 -9.52 -9.03
CA ASN A 301 7.09 -9.84 -10.45
C ASN A 301 8.35 -9.20 -11.07
N ASN A 302 8.82 -8.06 -10.56
CA ASN A 302 10.14 -7.51 -10.89
C ASN A 302 11.06 -7.62 -9.67
N PRO A 303 12.12 -8.44 -9.72
CA PRO A 303 12.97 -8.68 -8.56
C PRO A 303 13.88 -7.51 -8.17
N GLU A 304 14.04 -6.52 -9.07
CA GLU A 304 14.84 -5.31 -8.82
C GLU A 304 14.02 -4.18 -8.16
N VAL A 305 12.73 -4.40 -7.84
CA VAL A 305 11.81 -3.36 -7.36
C VAL A 305 12.35 -2.58 -6.15
N VAL A 306 13.03 -3.24 -5.21
CA VAL A 306 13.62 -2.57 -4.04
C VAL A 306 14.66 -1.53 -4.48
N LEU A 307 15.47 -1.84 -5.49
CA LEU A 307 16.48 -0.93 -6.04
C LEU A 307 15.82 0.26 -6.74
N HIS A 308 14.74 0.03 -7.49
CA HIS A 308 13.94 1.10 -8.10
C HIS A 308 13.35 2.05 -7.04
N ALA A 309 12.76 1.51 -5.97
CA ALA A 309 12.22 2.31 -4.87
C ALA A 309 13.32 3.11 -4.14
N LEU A 310 14.48 2.49 -3.91
CA LEU A 310 15.63 3.16 -3.28
C LEU A 310 16.27 4.23 -4.16
N CYS A 311 16.23 4.10 -5.49
CA CYS A 311 16.61 5.21 -6.37
C CYS A 311 15.80 6.48 -6.04
N ILE A 312 14.51 6.32 -5.74
CA ILE A 312 13.65 7.44 -5.38
C ILE A 312 13.90 7.90 -3.94
N LEU A 313 13.97 6.96 -3.00
CA LEU A 313 14.09 7.27 -1.57
C LEU A 313 15.49 7.73 -1.13
N LEU A 314 16.54 7.46 -1.91
CA LEU A 314 17.92 7.88 -1.61
C LEU A 314 18.40 9.02 -2.50
N ASP A 315 17.58 9.50 -3.43
CA ASP A 315 17.92 10.70 -4.19
C ASP A 315 17.94 11.93 -3.27
N SER A 316 18.76 12.94 -3.58
CA SER A 316 18.92 14.13 -2.74
C SER A 316 17.62 14.92 -2.54
N ASN A 317 16.74 14.94 -3.55
CA ASN A 317 15.42 15.56 -3.42
C ASN A 317 14.44 14.60 -2.74
N GLY A 318 14.52 13.32 -3.10
CA GLY A 318 13.69 12.26 -2.51
C GLY A 318 13.88 12.11 -1.00
N GLU A 319 15.12 12.19 -0.51
CA GLU A 319 15.48 12.04 0.91
C GLU A 319 14.76 13.04 1.81
N LYS A 320 14.59 14.27 1.31
CA LYS A 320 14.00 15.40 2.02
C LYS A 320 12.48 15.42 1.93
N GLU A 321 11.93 15.05 0.78
CA GLU A 321 10.53 15.34 0.47
C GLU A 321 9.64 14.11 0.33
N VAL A 322 10.18 12.92 0.02
CA VAL A 322 9.35 11.74 -0.30
C VAL A 322 9.15 10.86 0.93
N ALA A 323 7.91 10.75 1.40
CA ALA A 323 7.53 9.88 2.52
C ALA A 323 7.49 8.41 2.15
N PHE A 324 6.91 8.11 1.00
CA PHE A 324 6.69 6.75 0.52
C PHE A 324 6.68 6.67 -1.00
N VAL A 325 6.90 5.46 -1.51
CA VAL A 325 6.89 5.12 -2.93
C VAL A 325 5.87 4.01 -3.15
N GLN A 326 4.81 4.31 -3.90
CA GLN A 326 3.74 3.37 -4.22
C GLN A 326 4.01 2.73 -5.58
N CYS A 327 3.92 1.41 -5.66
CA CYS A 327 3.90 0.68 -6.93
C CYS A 327 2.45 0.39 -7.35
N PRO A 328 2.14 0.36 -8.66
CA PRO A 328 0.80 0.02 -9.13
C PRO A 328 0.41 -1.40 -8.74
N GLN A 329 -0.84 -1.58 -8.32
CA GLN A 329 -1.45 -2.91 -8.20
C GLN A 329 -1.89 -3.39 -9.58
N ARG A 330 -1.58 -4.64 -9.90
CA ARG A 330 -2.02 -5.32 -11.12
C ARG A 330 -2.42 -6.73 -10.78
N PHE A 331 -3.46 -7.22 -11.43
CA PHE A 331 -4.02 -8.52 -11.12
C PHE A 331 -3.69 -9.53 -12.21
N TYR A 332 -3.42 -10.76 -11.78
CA TYR A 332 -3.23 -11.90 -12.66
C TYR A 332 -4.51 -12.74 -12.72
N ASP A 333 -4.61 -13.61 -13.73
CA ASP A 333 -5.79 -14.48 -13.99
C ASP A 333 -7.12 -13.70 -13.96
N ALA A 334 -7.07 -12.46 -14.43
CA ALA A 334 -8.25 -11.65 -14.51
C ALA A 334 -9.15 -12.16 -15.64
N VAL A 335 -10.46 -12.08 -15.41
CA VAL A 335 -11.47 -12.42 -16.43
C VAL A 335 -11.21 -11.58 -17.66
N LYS A 336 -11.11 -12.22 -18.84
CA LYS A 336 -10.73 -11.57 -20.11
C LYS A 336 -11.60 -10.36 -20.44
N ASP A 337 -12.90 -10.48 -20.19
CA ASP A 337 -13.88 -9.43 -20.48
C ASP A 337 -14.02 -8.41 -19.35
N ASP A 338 -13.43 -8.70 -18.18
CA ASP A 338 -13.49 -7.89 -16.95
C ASP A 338 -14.86 -7.25 -16.72
N ALA A 339 -15.93 -8.05 -16.80
CA ALA A 339 -17.32 -7.57 -16.72
C ALA A 339 -17.62 -6.76 -15.45
N PHE A 340 -16.78 -6.91 -14.42
CA PHE A 340 -16.91 -6.21 -13.15
C PHE A 340 -15.92 -5.04 -12.96
N GLY A 341 -14.96 -4.86 -13.86
CA GLY A 341 -13.95 -3.80 -13.78
C GLY A 341 -12.90 -4.01 -12.68
N ASN A 342 -12.68 -5.25 -12.23
CA ASN A 342 -11.80 -5.58 -11.10
C ASN A 342 -10.33 -5.40 -11.39
N GLN A 343 -9.95 -5.44 -12.66
CA GLN A 343 -8.57 -5.17 -13.01
C GLN A 343 -8.20 -3.71 -12.70
N GLN A 344 -9.22 -2.85 -12.51
CA GLN A 344 -9.12 -1.43 -12.22
C GLN A 344 -8.14 -0.70 -13.14
N VAL A 345 -7.95 -1.17 -14.37
CA VAL A 345 -6.86 -0.73 -15.27
C VAL A 345 -6.84 0.78 -15.47
N ALA A 346 -8.02 1.41 -15.48
CA ALA A 346 -8.16 2.83 -15.66
C ALA A 346 -7.61 3.66 -14.47
N LEU A 347 -7.75 3.15 -13.23
CA LEU A 347 -7.37 3.87 -12.02
C LEU A 347 -5.85 4.14 -11.94
N PRO A 348 -4.94 3.16 -12.01
CA PRO A 348 -3.51 3.41 -11.93
C PRO A 348 -2.95 4.06 -13.21
N LEU A 349 -3.53 3.79 -14.40
CA LEU A 349 -3.01 4.34 -15.66
C LEU A 349 -3.39 5.81 -15.87
N TYR A 350 -4.66 6.15 -15.74
CA TYR A 350 -5.14 7.51 -16.06
C TYR A 350 -5.14 8.42 -14.84
N ILE A 351 -5.71 7.96 -13.73
CA ILE A 351 -5.82 8.76 -12.52
C ILE A 351 -4.52 8.71 -11.71
N GLY A 352 -3.88 7.54 -11.63
CA GLY A 352 -2.64 7.34 -10.90
C GLY A 352 -1.48 8.17 -11.42
N SER A 353 -1.31 8.26 -12.74
CA SER A 353 -0.31 9.16 -13.35
C SER A 353 -0.62 10.63 -13.07
N GLY A 354 -1.90 11.00 -13.06
CA GLY A 354 -2.39 12.33 -12.65
C GLY A 354 -1.99 12.70 -11.22
N PHE A 355 -2.36 11.86 -10.25
CA PHE A 355 -1.94 11.98 -8.85
C PHE A 355 -0.43 12.04 -8.69
N ALA A 356 0.29 11.15 -9.39
CA ALA A 356 1.75 11.15 -9.36
C ALA A 356 2.29 12.54 -9.69
N GLY A 357 1.64 13.28 -10.57
CA GLY A 357 2.03 14.62 -10.94
C GLY A 357 1.56 15.78 -10.07
N LEU A 358 0.93 15.50 -8.94
CA LEU A 358 0.54 16.47 -7.92
C LEU A 358 1.58 16.48 -6.77
N GLN A 359 1.11 16.43 -5.52
CA GLN A 359 1.96 16.23 -4.36
C GLN A 359 2.41 14.76 -4.26
N GLY A 360 1.63 13.85 -4.84
CA GLY A 360 2.03 12.49 -5.15
C GLY A 360 0.85 11.52 -5.13
N ILE A 361 1.13 10.24 -5.35
CA ILE A 361 0.11 9.19 -5.35
C ILE A 361 -0.36 8.82 -3.94
N ILE A 362 -1.64 8.50 -3.80
CA ILE A 362 -2.18 7.98 -2.54
C ILE A 362 -1.50 6.67 -2.13
N TYR A 363 -1.44 6.41 -0.82
CA TYR A 363 -1.07 5.10 -0.31
C TYR A 363 -2.27 4.16 -0.46
N ALA A 364 -2.08 3.03 -1.16
CA ALA A 364 -3.14 2.10 -1.54
C ALA A 364 -3.03 0.74 -0.83
N GLY A 365 -2.51 0.74 0.40
CA GLY A 365 -2.58 -0.41 1.31
C GLY A 365 -1.56 -1.52 1.09
N THR A 366 -0.92 -1.61 -0.08
CA THR A 366 0.03 -2.67 -0.46
C THR A 366 1.01 -2.18 -1.52
N ASN A 367 2.09 -2.93 -1.76
CA ASN A 367 3.14 -2.62 -2.74
C ASN A 367 3.76 -1.24 -2.53
N CYS A 368 3.97 -0.85 -1.26
CA CYS A 368 4.42 0.49 -0.91
C CYS A 368 5.68 0.45 -0.04
N PHE A 369 6.67 1.26 -0.41
CA PHE A 369 7.89 1.46 0.35
C PHE A 369 7.76 2.72 1.21
N HIS A 370 7.91 2.58 2.52
CA HIS A 370 7.82 3.65 3.49
C HIS A 370 9.17 3.95 4.13
N ARG A 371 9.38 5.20 4.53
CA ARG A 371 10.45 5.55 5.47
C ARG A 371 9.99 5.32 6.91
N ARG A 372 10.78 4.56 7.68
CA ARG A 372 10.52 4.34 9.11
C ARG A 372 10.41 5.64 9.90
N LYS A 373 11.29 6.61 9.65
CA LYS A 373 11.25 7.93 10.30
C LYS A 373 9.93 8.69 10.07
N VAL A 374 9.30 8.51 8.91
CA VAL A 374 8.03 9.16 8.57
C VAL A 374 6.86 8.45 9.24
N ILE A 375 6.87 7.12 9.26
CA ILE A 375 5.93 6.32 10.07
C ILE A 375 6.03 6.70 11.55
N TYR A 376 7.23 6.96 12.07
CA TYR A 376 7.47 7.48 13.42
C TYR A 376 7.06 8.93 13.64
N GLY A 377 6.50 9.59 12.61
CA GLY A 377 5.87 10.89 12.72
C GLY A 377 6.75 12.09 12.36
N LYS A 378 7.99 11.88 11.86
CA LYS A 378 8.89 12.95 11.40
C LYS A 378 8.21 13.78 10.30
N SER A 379 8.34 15.10 10.37
CA SER A 379 7.86 16.06 9.36
C SER A 379 9.00 16.43 8.38
N PRO A 380 8.69 16.86 7.15
CA PRO A 380 9.71 17.18 6.15
C PRO A 380 10.43 18.50 6.47
N ASP A 381 9.71 19.48 7.03
CA ASP A 381 10.24 20.78 7.45
C ASP A 381 10.41 20.85 8.97
N LEU A 382 11.61 21.21 9.42
CA LEU A 382 11.81 21.79 10.76
C LEU A 382 11.36 23.26 10.70
N ASP A 383 10.05 23.52 10.77
CA ASP A 383 9.55 24.90 10.88
C ASP A 383 9.94 25.48 12.25
N ILE A 384 11.06 26.21 12.30
CA ILE A 384 11.48 27.02 13.45
C ILE A 384 10.61 28.29 13.57
N GLN A 385 9.72 28.60 12.62
CA GLN A 385 9.13 29.94 12.52
C GLN A 385 7.63 30.10 12.80
N ASN A 386 6.87 29.04 13.09
CA ASN A 386 5.47 29.22 13.51
C ASN A 386 5.22 28.57 14.88
N GLY A 387 5.14 29.42 15.91
CA GLY A 387 4.76 29.08 17.28
C GLY A 387 3.30 28.64 17.44
N ASN A 388 2.77 27.83 16.51
CA ASN A 388 1.49 27.16 16.68
C ASN A 388 1.70 25.78 17.30
N LYS A 389 1.02 25.59 18.43
CA LYS A 389 1.17 24.51 19.41
C LYS A 389 0.59 23.16 18.96
N ASP A 390 1.02 22.63 17.82
CA ASP A 390 0.90 21.19 17.57
C ASP A 390 2.12 20.50 18.20
N HIS A 391 2.04 20.35 19.52
CA HIS A 391 3.03 19.70 20.36
C HIS A 391 3.29 18.25 19.92
N VAL A 392 4.38 17.98 19.18
CA VAL A 392 5.21 16.77 19.38
C VAL A 392 6.67 17.00 18.99
N PHE A 393 7.00 17.80 17.96
CA PHE A 393 8.39 17.92 17.48
C PHE A 393 8.90 19.36 17.51
N ILE A 394 9.26 19.87 18.68
CA ILE A 394 10.13 21.04 18.81
C ILE A 394 11.57 20.52 19.02
N ASN A 395 12.49 20.90 18.12
CA ASN A 395 13.95 20.75 18.25
C ASN A 395 14.60 19.35 18.24
N GLY A 396 13.91 18.28 17.80
CA GLY A 396 14.57 16.96 17.63
C GLY A 396 15.08 16.31 18.92
N ILE A 397 14.85 16.94 20.08
CA ILE A 397 15.12 16.40 21.41
C ILE A 397 13.78 16.38 22.13
N LEU A 398 13.02 15.30 21.92
CA LEU A 398 11.89 14.99 22.79
C LEU A 398 12.43 14.81 24.21
N SER A 399 11.79 15.42 25.20
CA SER A 399 12.05 15.04 26.60
C SER A 399 11.75 13.55 26.79
N GLU A 400 12.41 12.88 27.72
CA GLU A 400 12.15 11.45 27.99
C GLU A 400 10.67 11.15 28.29
N LYS A 401 9.98 12.12 28.91
CA LYS A 401 8.54 12.06 29.16
C LYS A 401 7.71 12.11 27.86
N GLU A 402 8.09 12.94 26.90
CA GLU A 402 7.42 13.03 25.59
C GLU A 402 7.74 11.82 24.70
N LYS A 403 8.97 11.29 24.76
CA LYS A 403 9.32 10.03 24.08
C LYS A 403 8.45 8.89 24.56
N THR A 404 8.30 8.76 25.88
CA THR A 404 7.46 7.73 26.50
C THR A 404 5.99 7.89 26.11
N LYS A 405 5.47 9.13 26.14
CA LYS A 405 4.09 9.43 25.70
C LYS A 405 3.87 9.17 24.21
N THR A 406 4.91 9.30 23.39
CA THR A 406 4.80 9.13 21.94
C THR A 406 4.92 7.66 21.54
N PHE A 407 6.01 7.01 21.97
CA PHE A 407 6.40 5.68 21.51
C PHE A 407 6.04 4.54 22.48
N GLY A 408 5.63 4.84 23.70
CA GLY A 408 5.29 3.87 24.74
C GLY A 408 6.40 3.67 25.78
N ASN A 409 6.25 2.65 26.61
CA ASN A 409 7.05 2.43 27.83
C ASN A 409 8.17 1.37 27.67
N SER A 410 8.39 0.83 26.47
CA SER A 410 9.54 -0.04 26.18
C SER A 410 10.81 0.80 26.02
N LYS A 411 11.78 0.63 26.92
CA LYS A 411 13.04 1.39 26.89
C LYS A 411 13.87 1.00 25.67
N GLY A 412 13.90 -0.30 25.31
CA GLY A 412 14.61 -0.80 24.14
C GLY A 412 14.05 -0.21 22.86
N PHE A 413 12.74 -0.25 22.69
CA PHE A 413 12.08 0.30 21.51
C PHE A 413 12.21 1.83 21.43
N VAL A 414 12.01 2.56 22.52
CA VAL A 414 12.15 4.03 22.54
C VAL A 414 13.57 4.46 22.11
N LYS A 415 14.61 3.76 22.60
CA LYS A 415 15.99 4.01 22.19
C LYS A 415 16.19 3.72 20.70
N SER A 416 15.65 2.60 20.22
CA SER A 416 15.73 2.22 18.80
C SER A 416 15.02 3.21 17.88
N ALA A 417 13.82 3.66 18.26
CA ALA A 417 13.03 4.65 17.54
C ALA A 417 13.74 6.02 17.49
N ALA A 418 14.36 6.45 18.60
CA ALA A 418 15.18 7.66 18.61
C ALA A 418 16.35 7.58 17.63
N SER A 419 17.07 6.45 17.58
CA SER A 419 18.14 6.22 16.61
C SER A 419 17.65 6.31 15.16
N ALA A 420 16.48 5.75 14.86
CA ALA A 420 15.87 5.81 13.52
C ALA A 420 15.48 7.24 13.10
N LEU A 421 15.07 8.09 14.04
CA LEU A 421 14.72 9.49 13.80
C LEU A 421 15.94 10.39 13.55
N GLU A 422 17.06 10.11 14.26
CA GLU A 422 18.32 10.86 14.18
C GLU A 422 19.08 10.65 12.85
N GLN A 423 18.74 9.62 12.05
CA GLN A 423 19.44 9.27 10.80
C GLN A 423 20.96 9.16 10.96
N LYS A 424 21.46 8.64 12.09
CA LYS A 424 22.86 8.23 12.16
C LYS A 424 23.10 7.24 11.00
N THR A 425 24.18 7.49 10.24
CA THR A 425 24.69 6.73 9.09
C THR A 425 24.26 5.28 9.17
N PHE A 426 23.75 4.65 8.10
CA PHE A 426 23.24 3.26 8.08
C PHE A 426 24.16 2.30 8.84
N VAL A 427 24.02 2.22 10.16
CA VAL A 427 24.95 1.50 11.01
C VAL A 427 24.67 0.05 10.69
N SER A 428 25.72 -0.68 10.34
CA SER A 428 25.65 -2.13 10.31
C SER A 428 25.32 -2.59 11.73
N ASN A 429 24.03 -2.75 12.03
CA ASN A 429 23.63 -3.55 13.17
C ASN A 429 24.26 -4.93 12.99
N ASP A 430 24.54 -5.59 14.12
CA ASP A 430 24.81 -7.01 14.14
C ASP A 430 23.72 -7.71 13.31
N ASN A 431 24.10 -8.58 12.36
CA ASN A 431 23.11 -9.29 11.55
C ASN A 431 22.35 -10.33 12.39
N SER A 432 22.76 -10.57 13.64
CA SER A 432 22.05 -11.45 14.57
C SER A 432 20.76 -10.80 15.08
N ILE A 433 19.65 -11.54 15.08
CA ILE A 433 18.39 -11.15 15.70
C ILE A 433 18.45 -11.54 17.17
N HIS A 434 18.60 -10.55 18.06
CA HIS A 434 18.46 -10.75 19.50
C HIS A 434 16.98 -10.64 19.91
N LEU A 435 16.34 -11.78 20.14
CA LEU A 435 14.94 -11.84 20.55
C LEU A 435 14.83 -11.77 22.09
N ASP A 436 14.67 -10.55 22.62
CA ASP A 436 14.27 -10.35 24.01
C ASP A 436 12.75 -10.55 24.12
N HIS A 437 12.34 -11.72 24.60
CA HIS A 437 10.92 -12.09 24.72
C HIS A 437 10.11 -11.12 25.59
N GLU A 438 10.71 -10.52 26.62
CA GLU A 438 10.00 -9.59 27.50
C GLU A 438 9.69 -8.28 26.76
N GLU A 439 10.70 -7.67 26.13
CA GLU A 439 10.51 -6.42 25.39
C GLU A 439 9.65 -6.63 24.13
N VAL A 440 9.78 -7.78 23.44
CA VAL A 440 8.95 -8.13 22.28
C VAL A 440 7.48 -8.26 22.67
N ASN A 441 7.18 -9.07 23.69
CA ASN A 441 5.80 -9.26 24.17
C ASN A 441 5.17 -7.95 24.64
N LYS A 442 5.99 -7.09 25.24
CA LYS A 442 5.55 -5.76 25.66
C LYS A 442 5.17 -4.88 24.48
N VAL A 443 6.03 -4.75 23.46
CA VAL A 443 5.74 -3.87 22.30
C VAL A 443 4.65 -4.41 21.39
N SER A 444 4.35 -5.71 21.42
CA SER A 444 3.29 -6.34 20.65
C SER A 444 1.97 -6.49 21.41
N SER A 445 1.95 -6.12 22.69
CA SER A 445 0.75 -6.22 23.52
C SER A 445 -0.40 -5.38 22.98
N CYS A 446 -1.62 -5.88 23.14
CA CYS A 446 -2.85 -5.16 22.80
C CYS A 446 -3.04 -3.88 23.64
N GLU A 447 -2.37 -3.78 24.79
CA GLU A 447 -2.44 -2.60 25.66
C GLU A 447 -1.39 -1.54 25.35
N TYR A 448 -0.37 -1.87 24.55
CA TYR A 448 0.79 -1.02 24.35
C TYR A 448 0.44 0.37 23.79
N GLU A 449 -0.66 0.46 23.05
CA GLU A 449 -1.07 1.68 22.36
C GLU A 449 -1.87 2.63 23.26
N TYR A 450 -2.38 2.17 24.42
CA TYR A 450 -3.10 3.03 25.36
C TYR A 450 -2.21 4.12 25.92
N ASN A 451 -2.74 5.34 25.96
CA ASN A 451 -2.02 6.55 26.40
C ASN A 451 -0.75 6.88 25.58
N THR A 452 -0.58 6.27 24.41
CA THR A 452 0.50 6.60 23.46
C THR A 452 -0.02 7.38 22.23
N ALA A 453 0.90 7.75 21.35
CA ALA A 453 0.58 8.38 20.07
C ALA A 453 0.37 7.39 18.90
N TRP A 454 0.54 6.08 19.14
CA TRP A 454 0.31 5.04 18.13
C TRP A 454 -1.12 5.06 17.61
N GLY A 455 -1.29 4.88 16.30
CA GLY A 455 -2.58 4.93 15.63
C GLY A 455 -3.17 6.34 15.48
N LYS A 456 -2.63 7.35 16.15
CA LYS A 456 -3.16 8.73 16.16
C LYS A 456 -2.23 9.71 15.45
N GLN A 457 -0.93 9.60 15.72
CA GLN A 457 0.10 10.50 15.18
C GLN A 457 1.34 9.74 14.71
N VAL A 458 1.56 8.53 15.25
CA VAL A 458 2.63 7.59 14.93
C VAL A 458 2.03 6.31 14.37
N GLY A 459 2.68 5.72 13.36
CA GLY A 459 2.22 4.50 12.72
C GLY A 459 1.18 4.73 11.62
N TRP A 460 0.47 3.65 11.28
CA TRP A 460 -0.73 3.65 10.45
C TRP A 460 -1.88 4.25 11.26
N ILE A 461 -2.61 5.17 10.65
CA ILE A 461 -3.60 6.02 11.32
C ILE A 461 -4.94 5.30 11.43
N TYR A 462 -5.50 5.25 12.63
CA TYR A 462 -6.81 4.66 12.92
C TYR A 462 -7.94 5.66 12.68
N GLY A 463 -9.16 5.14 12.51
CA GLY A 463 -10.38 5.94 12.43
C GLY A 463 -11.10 5.87 11.08
N SER A 464 -10.65 5.01 10.16
CA SER A 464 -11.36 4.65 8.95
C SER A 464 -11.07 3.20 8.59
N THR A 465 -12.02 2.53 7.93
CA THR A 465 -11.80 1.21 7.30
C THR A 465 -10.90 1.27 6.05
N SER A 466 -10.59 2.47 5.56
CA SER A 466 -9.58 2.75 4.54
C SER A 466 -8.38 3.46 5.19
N GLU A 467 -7.73 2.79 6.15
CA GLU A 467 -6.62 3.37 6.93
C GLU A 467 -5.44 3.78 6.05
N ASP A 468 -5.31 3.13 4.90
CA ASP A 468 -4.25 3.33 3.93
C ASP A 468 -4.33 4.73 3.32
N VAL A 469 -5.47 5.08 2.74
CA VAL A 469 -5.72 6.41 2.18
C VAL A 469 -5.64 7.47 3.27
N LEU A 470 -6.15 7.18 4.48
CA LEU A 470 -6.06 8.08 5.62
C LEU A 470 -4.61 8.34 6.06
N THR A 471 -3.78 7.30 6.10
CA THR A 471 -2.36 7.40 6.46
C THR A 471 -1.58 8.20 5.40
N GLY A 472 -1.84 7.94 4.11
CA GLY A 472 -1.27 8.71 2.99
C GLY A 472 -1.64 10.19 3.06
N LEU A 473 -2.94 10.49 3.25
CA LEU A 473 -3.47 11.85 3.41
C LEU A 473 -2.80 12.57 4.58
N ARG A 474 -2.56 11.87 5.70
CA ARG A 474 -1.86 12.44 6.86
C ARG A 474 -0.43 12.84 6.52
N PHE A 475 0.30 12.04 5.74
CA PHE A 475 1.64 12.40 5.31
C PHE A 475 1.63 13.62 4.38
N HIS A 476 0.74 13.64 3.39
CA HIS A 476 0.62 14.80 2.49
C HIS A 476 0.17 16.06 3.23
N THR A 477 -0.73 15.94 4.20
CA THR A 477 -1.15 17.07 5.06
C THR A 477 0.01 17.64 5.89
N LYS A 478 1.00 16.81 6.25
CA LYS A 478 2.24 17.27 6.89
C LYS A 478 3.25 17.90 5.92
N GLY A 479 2.96 17.91 4.62
CA GLY A 479 3.81 18.47 3.58
C GLY A 479 4.72 17.45 2.89
N TRP A 480 4.65 16.17 3.26
CA TRP A 480 5.40 15.15 2.55
C TRP A 480 4.86 14.97 1.14
N ARG A 481 5.73 14.60 0.21
CA ARG A 481 5.39 14.07 -1.11
C ARG A 481 5.40 12.56 -1.10
N SER A 482 4.91 11.99 -2.19
CA SER A 482 5.05 10.57 -2.50
C SER A 482 5.31 10.40 -3.99
N GLU A 483 5.88 9.27 -4.39
CA GLU A 483 6.18 9.01 -5.79
C GLU A 483 5.57 7.69 -6.26
N PHE A 484 5.20 7.67 -7.54
CA PHE A 484 4.62 6.50 -8.19
C PHE A 484 5.72 5.75 -8.95
N CYS A 485 6.08 4.56 -8.46
CA CYS A 485 7.14 3.74 -9.05
C CYS A 485 6.53 2.74 -10.02
N THR A 486 6.62 3.07 -11.30
CA THR A 486 6.24 2.19 -12.40
C THR A 486 7.51 1.58 -12.97
N THR A 487 7.60 0.25 -12.93
CA THR A 487 8.74 -0.52 -13.47
C THR A 487 8.30 -1.28 -14.71
N ASP A 488 9.26 -1.60 -15.57
CA ASP A 488 9.07 -2.52 -16.69
C ASP A 488 10.11 -3.66 -16.58
N PRO A 489 9.69 -4.91 -16.31
CA PRO A 489 8.32 -5.36 -16.09
C PRO A 489 7.70 -4.80 -14.80
N ILE A 490 6.37 -4.88 -14.70
CA ILE A 490 5.60 -4.41 -13.54
C ILE A 490 6.09 -5.10 -12.26
N ALA A 491 6.22 -4.31 -11.19
CA ALA A 491 6.83 -4.72 -9.94
C ALA A 491 6.11 -5.83 -9.19
N PHE A 492 4.79 -5.72 -9.07
CA PHE A 492 3.97 -6.62 -8.27
C PHE A 492 2.75 -7.09 -9.05
N ARG A 493 2.30 -8.30 -8.74
CA ARG A 493 1.05 -8.84 -9.26
C ARG A 493 0.29 -9.56 -8.15
N GLY A 494 -1.02 -9.37 -8.09
CA GLY A 494 -1.88 -10.01 -7.10
C GLY A 494 -3.08 -10.73 -7.71
N CYS A 495 -3.87 -11.37 -6.85
CA CYS A 495 -5.14 -11.97 -7.25
C CYS A 495 -6.27 -10.95 -7.06
N SER A 496 -7.18 -10.81 -8.02
CA SER A 496 -8.43 -10.08 -7.81
C SER A 496 -9.53 -11.03 -7.36
N PRO A 497 -10.52 -10.59 -6.57
CA PRO A 497 -11.71 -11.38 -6.32
C PRO A 497 -12.38 -11.83 -7.63
N GLN A 498 -12.75 -13.10 -7.70
CA GLN A 498 -13.26 -13.73 -8.93
C GLN A 498 -14.80 -13.75 -8.97
N ASP A 499 -15.45 -13.66 -7.82
CA ASP A 499 -16.90 -13.68 -7.67
C ASP A 499 -17.49 -12.29 -7.41
N SER A 500 -18.73 -12.05 -7.81
CA SER A 500 -19.37 -10.74 -7.69
C SER A 500 -19.62 -10.32 -6.24
N ILE A 501 -19.85 -11.27 -5.33
CA ILE A 501 -20.16 -10.98 -3.92
C ILE A 501 -18.92 -10.44 -3.21
N GLY A 502 -17.77 -11.10 -3.38
CA GLY A 502 -16.49 -10.66 -2.83
C GLY A 502 -16.10 -9.25 -3.28
N GLN A 503 -16.34 -8.94 -4.57
CA GLN A 503 -16.07 -7.62 -5.12
C GLN A 503 -17.00 -6.54 -4.57
N MET A 504 -18.31 -6.82 -4.50
CA MET A 504 -19.26 -5.89 -3.92
C MET A 504 -18.94 -5.61 -2.45
N ALA A 505 -18.55 -6.64 -1.69
CA ALA A 505 -18.11 -6.49 -0.31
C ALA A 505 -16.84 -5.62 -0.20
N GLN A 506 -15.89 -5.78 -1.13
CA GLN A 506 -14.68 -4.95 -1.20
C GLN A 506 -15.01 -3.49 -1.53
N HIS A 507 -15.76 -3.22 -2.59
CA HIS A 507 -16.17 -1.86 -2.98
C HIS A 507 -17.00 -1.18 -1.90
N LYS A 508 -17.89 -1.91 -1.21
CA LYS A 508 -18.63 -1.40 -0.07
C LYS A 508 -17.67 -0.93 1.03
N ARG A 509 -16.71 -1.77 1.45
CA ARG A 509 -15.71 -1.37 2.47
C ARG A 509 -14.95 -0.12 2.06
N TRP A 510 -14.42 -0.08 0.84
CA TRP A 510 -13.69 1.09 0.34
C TRP A 510 -14.55 2.35 0.36
N SER A 511 -15.76 2.28 -0.21
CA SER A 511 -16.66 3.42 -0.28
C SER A 511 -17.05 3.94 1.12
N SER A 512 -17.29 3.05 2.08
CA SER A 512 -17.57 3.41 3.47
C SER A 512 -16.36 4.07 4.14
N GLY A 513 -15.18 3.46 4.08
CA GLY A 513 -13.97 4.02 4.69
C GLY A 513 -13.54 5.35 4.09
N LEU A 514 -13.64 5.48 2.77
CA LEU A 514 -13.38 6.73 2.05
C LEU A 514 -14.33 7.85 2.47
N LEU A 515 -15.61 7.53 2.65
CA LEU A 515 -16.61 8.49 3.14
C LEU A 515 -16.37 8.87 4.60
N GLU A 516 -15.98 7.92 5.46
CA GLU A 516 -15.57 8.19 6.85
C GLU A 516 -14.43 9.21 6.90
N ILE A 517 -13.43 9.09 6.02
CA ILE A 517 -12.34 10.07 5.93
C ILE A 517 -12.90 11.46 5.63
N PHE A 518 -13.76 11.58 4.60
CA PHE A 518 -14.33 12.86 4.18
C PHE A 518 -15.16 13.55 5.28
N LEU A 519 -15.97 12.77 6.02
CA LEU A 519 -16.86 13.27 7.07
C LEU A 519 -16.18 13.46 8.42
N SER A 520 -14.96 12.96 8.60
CA SER A 520 -14.21 13.07 9.85
C SER A 520 -13.40 14.37 9.95
N LYS A 521 -12.73 14.56 11.09
CA LYS A 521 -11.69 15.60 11.28
C LYS A 521 -10.51 15.49 10.30
N HIS A 522 -10.41 14.39 9.56
CA HIS A 522 -9.37 14.16 8.55
C HIS A 522 -9.80 14.58 7.14
N CYS A 523 -10.91 15.31 6.99
CA CYS A 523 -11.37 15.83 5.71
C CYS A 523 -10.21 16.55 4.96
N PRO A 524 -9.97 16.24 3.66
CA PRO A 524 -8.88 16.84 2.89
C PRO A 524 -8.92 18.37 2.87
N ILE A 525 -10.10 18.97 2.95
CA ILE A 525 -10.29 20.43 3.00
C ILE A 525 -9.53 21.03 4.19
N PHE A 526 -9.61 20.41 5.37
CA PHE A 526 -8.86 20.84 6.55
C PHE A 526 -7.34 20.69 6.35
N GLY A 527 -6.91 19.69 5.58
CA GLY A 527 -5.51 19.50 5.23
C GLY A 527 -4.92 20.66 4.41
N THR A 528 -5.74 21.31 3.56
CA THR A 528 -5.32 22.50 2.81
C THR A 528 -5.50 23.79 3.61
N LEU A 529 -6.56 23.91 4.41
CA LEU A 529 -6.82 25.12 5.20
C LEU A 529 -5.86 25.27 6.40
N PHE A 530 -5.49 24.16 7.04
CA PHE A 530 -4.74 24.15 8.30
C PHE A 530 -3.46 23.31 8.24
N GLY A 531 -3.15 22.71 7.10
CA GLY A 531 -1.94 21.91 6.88
C GLY A 531 -1.20 22.34 5.62
N LYS A 532 -0.39 21.42 5.10
CA LYS A 532 0.46 21.60 3.91
C LYS A 532 -0.03 20.77 2.71
N LEU A 533 -1.31 20.37 2.69
CA LEU A 533 -1.89 19.66 1.56
C LEU A 533 -2.13 20.64 0.41
N GLN A 534 -1.51 20.39 -0.74
CA GLN A 534 -1.67 21.26 -1.92
C GLN A 534 -3.13 21.27 -2.41
N LEU A 535 -3.62 22.42 -2.88
CA LEU A 535 -5.03 22.57 -3.28
C LEU A 535 -5.47 21.52 -4.33
N ARG A 536 -4.64 21.25 -5.34
CA ARG A 536 -4.97 20.25 -6.36
C ARG A 536 -4.94 18.83 -5.82
N GLU A 537 -4.04 18.54 -4.87
CA GLU A 537 -4.01 17.27 -4.15
C GLU A 537 -5.28 17.10 -3.32
N CYS A 538 -5.73 18.15 -2.63
CA CYS A 538 -6.99 18.16 -1.90
C CYS A 538 -8.19 17.85 -2.80
N LEU A 539 -8.29 18.48 -3.98
CA LEU A 539 -9.34 18.15 -4.96
C LEU A 539 -9.29 16.68 -5.39
N ALA A 540 -8.09 16.10 -5.52
CA ALA A 540 -7.92 14.70 -5.88
C ALA A 540 -8.32 13.75 -4.73
N TYR A 541 -8.02 14.10 -3.47
CA TYR A 541 -8.53 13.38 -2.31
C TYR A 541 -10.05 13.53 -2.17
N ILE A 542 -10.62 14.70 -2.45
CA ILE A 542 -12.08 14.89 -2.44
C ILE A 542 -12.72 13.98 -3.49
N TRP A 543 -12.14 13.89 -4.70
CA TRP A 543 -12.63 13.01 -5.76
C TRP A 543 -12.76 11.55 -5.28
N ILE A 544 -11.71 10.99 -4.66
CA ILE A 544 -11.76 9.59 -4.20
C ILE A 544 -12.61 9.42 -2.93
N THR A 545 -12.52 10.35 -1.97
CA THR A 545 -13.22 10.23 -0.69
C THR A 545 -14.74 10.45 -0.78
N THR A 546 -15.20 11.16 -1.81
CA THR A 546 -16.63 11.37 -2.08
C THR A 546 -17.24 10.34 -3.03
N TRP A 547 -16.52 9.26 -3.35
CA TRP A 547 -17.00 8.22 -4.28
C TRP A 547 -18.36 7.64 -3.87
N ALA A 548 -18.58 7.36 -2.57
CA ALA A 548 -19.86 6.85 -2.08
C ALA A 548 -21.04 7.81 -2.34
N LEU A 549 -20.81 9.12 -2.15
CA LEU A 549 -21.85 10.15 -2.31
C LEU A 549 -22.32 10.28 -3.75
N ARG A 550 -21.49 9.88 -4.72
CA ARG A 550 -21.82 9.88 -6.15
C ARG A 550 -23.03 9.01 -6.50
N SER A 551 -23.27 7.94 -5.73
CA SER A 551 -24.41 7.04 -5.95
C SER A 551 -25.77 7.72 -5.85
N VAL A 552 -25.91 8.73 -4.97
CA VAL A 552 -27.19 9.43 -4.72
C VAL A 552 -27.66 10.21 -5.96
N PRO A 553 -26.88 11.15 -6.54
CA PRO A 553 -27.29 11.86 -7.76
C PRO A 553 -27.35 10.94 -8.98
N GLU A 554 -26.54 9.88 -9.05
CA GLU A 554 -26.63 8.92 -10.16
C GLU A 554 -27.95 8.16 -10.17
N ILE A 555 -28.37 7.60 -9.03
CA ILE A 555 -29.66 6.92 -8.90
C ILE A 555 -30.80 7.90 -9.11
N CYS A 556 -30.72 9.11 -8.53
CA CYS A 556 -31.75 10.13 -8.69
C CYS A 556 -31.93 10.50 -10.17
N TYR A 557 -30.83 10.80 -10.88
CA TYR A 557 -30.86 11.18 -12.29
C TYR A 557 -31.33 10.03 -13.20
N ALA A 558 -30.92 8.79 -12.91
CA ALA A 558 -31.35 7.62 -13.68
C ALA A 558 -32.85 7.34 -13.57
N LEU A 559 -33.49 7.71 -12.44
CA LEU A 559 -34.93 7.54 -12.22
C LEU A 559 -35.77 8.70 -12.78
N LEU A 560 -35.16 9.87 -13.07
CA LEU A 560 -35.88 11.05 -13.57
C LEU A 560 -36.69 10.77 -14.86
N PRO A 561 -36.15 10.10 -15.90
CA PRO A 561 -36.92 9.81 -17.10
C PRO A 561 -38.18 8.98 -16.82
N ALA A 562 -38.06 7.92 -16.02
CA ALA A 562 -39.20 7.07 -15.66
C ALA A 562 -40.26 7.84 -14.87
N TYR A 563 -39.83 8.66 -13.90
CA TYR A 563 -40.73 9.54 -13.15
C TYR A 563 -41.48 10.51 -14.08
N CYS A 564 -40.79 11.16 -15.01
CA CYS A 564 -41.38 12.10 -15.95
C CYS A 564 -42.40 11.44 -16.88
N ILE A 565 -42.12 10.22 -17.37
CA ILE A 565 -43.06 9.44 -18.18
C ILE A 565 -44.33 9.12 -17.40
N ILE A 566 -44.21 8.64 -16.15
CA ILE A 566 -45.36 8.26 -15.32
C ILE A 566 -46.23 9.47 -14.96
N THR A 567 -45.60 10.61 -14.68
CA THR A 567 -46.29 11.83 -14.22
C THR A 567 -46.70 12.76 -15.34
N ASN A 568 -46.43 12.41 -16.60
CA ASN A 568 -46.57 13.30 -17.76
C ASN A 568 -45.94 14.68 -17.51
N SER A 569 -44.77 14.68 -16.87
CA SER A 569 -43.98 15.88 -16.57
C SER A 569 -42.68 15.87 -17.38
N THR A 570 -41.94 16.98 -17.34
CA THR A 570 -40.63 17.06 -17.98
C THR A 570 -39.61 17.64 -17.00
N PHE A 571 -38.43 17.03 -17.00
CA PHE A 571 -37.23 17.59 -16.36
C PHE A 571 -36.41 18.42 -17.34
N LEU A 572 -36.73 18.43 -18.64
CA LEU A 572 -36.09 19.27 -19.64
C LEU A 572 -36.76 20.65 -19.68
N PRO A 573 -36.01 21.74 -19.93
CA PRO A 573 -36.58 23.06 -20.07
C PRO A 573 -37.56 23.08 -21.24
N ASN A 574 -38.77 23.59 -21.02
CA ASN A 574 -39.71 23.80 -22.12
C ASN A 574 -39.11 24.85 -23.07
N GLN A 575 -39.10 24.56 -24.37
CA GLN A 575 -38.75 25.55 -25.38
C GLN A 575 -39.73 26.72 -25.28
N VAL A 576 -39.31 27.79 -24.60
CA VAL A 576 -39.89 29.11 -24.80
C VAL A 576 -39.37 29.59 -26.15
N TYR A 577 -39.97 29.13 -27.25
CA TYR A 577 -40.11 29.78 -28.56
C TYR A 577 -40.73 28.76 -29.52
N GLY A 578 -41.92 29.08 -30.03
CA GLY A 578 -42.78 28.16 -30.76
C GLY A 578 -42.20 27.63 -32.06
N TYR A 579 -41.70 26.39 -32.02
CA TYR A 579 -41.83 25.45 -33.12
C TYR A 579 -42.18 24.09 -32.53
N GLN A 580 -43.47 23.74 -32.56
CA GLN A 580 -43.91 22.37 -32.37
C GLN A 580 -43.30 21.52 -33.49
N LEU A 581 -42.19 20.84 -33.21
CA LEU A 581 -41.79 19.67 -33.99
C LEU A 581 -42.65 18.50 -33.52
N HIS A 582 -43.83 18.39 -34.13
CA HIS A 582 -44.61 17.16 -34.15
C HIS A 582 -43.80 16.09 -34.90
N TRP A 583 -43.12 15.21 -34.17
CA TRP A 583 -42.72 13.92 -34.70
C TRP A 583 -43.88 12.95 -34.48
N TYR A 584 -44.61 12.66 -35.56
CA TYR A 584 -45.46 11.47 -35.68
C TYR A 584 -44.60 10.24 -35.91
#